data_AF-A0A7W1FLT8-F1
#
_entry.id   AF-A0A7W1FLT8-F1
#
_cell.length_a   1.000
_cell.length_b   1.000
_cell.length_c   1.000
_cell.angle_alpha   90.00
_cell.angle_beta   90.00
_cell.angle_gamma   90.00
#
_symmetry.space_group_name_H-M   'P 1'
#
loop_
_entity.id
_entity.type
_entity.pdbx_description
1 polymer ?
#
loop_
_entity_poly.entity_id
_entity_poly.type
_entity_poly.pdbx_seq_one_letter_code
_entity_poly.pdbx_strand_id
1 'polypeptide(L)'
;MVPATRPPTCPCRTSSNGEANPRASNNWGHIIKWNETGGNASATTFTWDIFLIAGNPQAFPQPNVKAGSSTITTANMFNSPDGIGFDSFGRLWIQSDGNFSNVGDYAGQGNNQMLAANPTTKEVRRFLVGPSGCEITGLTFTPDRKTMFINVQHPGEVGSHPNKPAAHTGDNWIANNPGVFSSWPTPGAARPRSATVVVRRTDGGVIGDGNAPVVSSLTAPGAPAGKDFMSGTAAPAGAG
;
A
#
# COMPACT_ATOMS: atom_id res chain seq x y z
N MET A 1 4.72 -6.28 25.67
CA MET A 1 3.92 -5.09 26.02
C MET A 1 4.91 -4.05 26.50
N VAL A 2 5.21 -3.05 25.68
CA VAL A 2 6.21 -2.03 26.01
C VAL A 2 5.46 -0.78 26.49
N PRO A 3 5.68 -0.30 27.72
CA PRO A 3 5.21 1.01 28.14
C PRO A 3 6.08 2.08 27.48
N ALA A 4 5.51 2.91 26.61
CA ALA A 4 6.23 4.06 26.05
C ALA A 4 5.85 5.33 26.82
N THR A 5 6.81 5.93 27.50
CA THR A 5 6.74 7.34 27.92
C THR A 5 7.28 8.21 26.78
N ARG A 6 6.59 9.33 26.51
CA ARG A 6 6.87 10.25 25.39
C ARG A 6 8.33 10.72 25.40
N PRO A 7 9.18 10.37 24.40
CA PRO A 7 10.48 10.99 24.27
C PRO A 7 10.32 12.45 23.77
N PRO A 8 11.13 13.40 24.26
CA PRO A 8 10.93 14.83 24.02
C PRO A 8 11.39 15.34 22.65
N THR A 9 11.82 14.51 21.71
CA THR A 9 12.21 14.96 20.36
C THR A 9 11.85 13.90 19.33
N CYS A 10 11.35 14.36 18.19
CA CYS A 10 11.06 13.54 17.01
C CYS A 10 12.29 13.55 16.10
N PRO A 11 13.15 12.51 16.07
CA PRO A 11 14.28 12.46 15.17
C PRO A 11 13.84 11.75 13.90
N CYS A 12 13.82 12.48 12.78
CA CYS A 12 13.80 11.87 11.47
C CYS A 12 15.10 11.05 11.29
N ARG A 13 14.98 9.73 11.09
CA ARG A 13 16.05 8.72 10.93
C ARG A 13 17.11 8.67 12.05
N THR A 14 16.95 7.73 12.98
CA THR A 14 18.04 7.30 13.87
C THR A 14 18.92 6.25 13.16
N SER A 15 20.24 6.39 13.26
CA SER A 15 21.24 5.38 12.84
C SER A 15 21.30 4.16 13.78
N SER A 16 20.45 4.12 14.80
CA SER A 16 20.27 3.02 15.74
C SER A 16 18.88 2.38 15.57
N ASN A 17 18.83 1.06 15.68
CA ASN A 17 17.58 0.32 15.80
C ASN A 17 16.92 0.70 17.13
N GLY A 18 15.71 1.26 17.06
CA GLY A 18 14.84 1.44 18.22
C GLY A 18 13.69 0.45 18.16
N GLU A 19 12.98 0.22 19.25
CA GLU A 19 11.88 -0.76 19.26
C GLU A 19 10.80 -0.44 18.20
N ALA A 20 10.47 0.84 18.02
CA ALA A 20 9.54 1.29 16.98
C ALA A 20 10.17 1.27 15.56
N ASN A 21 11.50 1.26 15.45
CA ASN A 21 12.24 1.30 14.19
C ASN A 21 13.24 0.13 14.13
N PRO A 22 12.76 -1.10 13.88
CA PRO A 22 13.53 -2.32 14.12
C PRO A 22 14.61 -2.60 13.07
N ARG A 23 14.74 -1.77 12.02
CA ARG A 23 15.67 -1.99 10.91
C ARG A 23 16.48 -0.73 10.61
N ALA A 24 17.80 -0.87 10.65
CA ALA A 24 18.73 0.11 10.10
C ALA A 24 18.59 0.15 8.58
N SER A 25 18.72 1.34 7.98
CA SER A 25 18.56 1.55 6.53
C SER A 25 17.27 0.93 5.97
N ASN A 26 16.15 1.23 6.64
CA ASN A 26 14.84 0.72 6.27
C ASN A 26 14.35 1.31 4.93
N ASN A 27 14.43 0.51 3.86
CA ASN A 27 13.96 0.88 2.52
C ASN A 27 12.49 0.55 2.25
N TRP A 28 11.85 -0.29 3.08
CA TRP A 28 10.49 -0.79 2.80
C TRP A 28 9.39 -0.22 3.70
N GLY A 29 9.73 0.32 4.87
CA GLY A 29 8.74 0.84 5.81
C GLY A 29 8.05 -0.24 6.65
N HIS A 30 7.19 0.21 7.56
CA HIS A 30 6.38 -0.62 8.46
C HIS A 30 5.18 0.21 8.96
N ILE A 31 4.14 -0.45 9.47
CA ILE A 31 2.94 0.19 10.01
C ILE A 31 2.92 -0.03 11.52
N ILE A 32 2.81 1.05 12.30
CA ILE A 32 2.67 0.99 13.75
C ILE A 32 1.20 1.10 14.13
N LYS A 33 0.78 0.31 15.11
CA LYS A 33 -0.53 0.37 15.75
C LYS A 33 -0.34 0.77 17.21
N TRP A 34 -1.20 1.63 17.72
CA TRP A 34 -1.31 1.89 19.16
C TRP A 34 -2.77 1.87 19.60
N ASN A 35 -2.98 1.66 20.90
CA ASN A 35 -4.28 1.76 21.57
C ASN A 35 -4.09 2.60 22.83
N GLU A 36 -4.81 3.71 22.90
CA GLU A 36 -4.82 4.61 24.04
C GLU A 36 -5.38 3.90 25.29
N THR A 37 -4.82 4.22 26.46
CA THR A 37 -5.20 3.58 27.72
C THR A 37 -6.69 3.72 28.00
N GLY A 38 -7.34 2.59 28.26
CA GLY A 38 -8.78 2.53 28.53
C GLY A 38 -9.66 2.81 27.31
N GLY A 39 -9.13 2.78 26.08
CA GLY A 39 -9.88 3.14 24.88
C GLY A 39 -10.28 4.62 24.83
N ASN A 40 -9.57 5.46 25.59
CA ASN A 40 -9.86 6.89 25.70
C ASN A 40 -8.91 7.68 24.80
N ALA A 41 -9.44 8.30 23.75
CA ALA A 41 -8.66 9.14 22.82
C ALA A 41 -8.01 10.38 23.47
N SER A 42 -8.41 10.74 24.70
CA SER A 42 -7.77 11.80 25.49
C SER A 42 -6.66 11.29 26.43
N ALA A 43 -6.43 9.97 26.50
CA ALA A 43 -5.39 9.42 27.37
C ALA A 43 -4.00 9.80 26.87
N THR A 44 -3.07 10.07 27.80
CA THR A 44 -1.68 10.43 27.49
C THR A 44 -0.74 9.22 27.46
N THR A 45 -1.30 8.02 27.60
CA THR A 45 -0.57 6.75 27.59
C THR A 45 -1.25 5.78 26.63
N PHE A 46 -0.45 4.88 26.05
CA PHE A 46 -0.92 3.90 25.07
C PHE A 46 -0.08 2.63 25.14
N THR A 47 -0.64 1.53 24.65
CA THR A 47 0.13 0.34 24.25
C THR A 47 0.33 0.37 22.75
N TRP A 48 1.45 -0.13 22.24
CA TRP A 48 1.72 -0.15 20.81
C TRP A 48 2.41 -1.44 20.37
N ASP A 49 2.24 -1.77 19.09
CA ASP A 49 2.93 -2.85 18.39
C ASP A 49 3.19 -2.47 16.92
N ILE A 50 4.14 -3.15 16.28
CA ILE A 50 4.29 -3.05 14.83
C ILE A 50 3.26 -3.99 14.21
N PHE A 51 2.26 -3.40 13.56
CA PHE A 51 1.21 -4.14 12.87
C PHE A 51 1.80 -5.02 11.77
N LEU A 52 2.65 -4.43 10.93
CA LEU A 52 3.24 -5.06 9.75
C LEU A 52 4.62 -4.46 9.45
N ILE A 53 5.57 -5.30 9.06
CA ILE A 53 6.88 -4.87 8.54
C ILE A 53 6.91 -5.22 7.05
N ALA A 54 6.89 -4.20 6.17
CA ALA A 54 6.97 -4.41 4.73
C ALA A 54 8.38 -4.88 4.34
N GLY A 55 8.50 -5.59 3.22
CA GLY A 55 9.77 -6.20 2.82
C GLY A 55 9.67 -6.95 1.50
N ASN A 56 10.77 -7.57 1.10
CA ASN A 56 10.86 -8.33 -0.13
C ASN A 56 11.39 -9.75 0.13
N PRO A 57 10.51 -10.74 0.39
CA PRO A 57 10.91 -12.13 0.60
C PRO A 57 11.42 -12.82 -0.67
N GLN A 58 11.20 -12.24 -1.85
CA GLN A 58 11.73 -12.74 -3.12
C GLN A 58 13.22 -12.37 -3.27
N ALA A 59 13.58 -11.12 -3.02
CA ALA A 59 14.96 -10.65 -3.07
C ALA A 59 15.78 -11.09 -1.84
N PHE A 60 15.12 -11.23 -0.69
CA PHE A 60 15.73 -11.62 0.59
C PHE A 60 14.95 -12.77 1.21
N PRO A 61 15.40 -14.03 1.09
CA PRO A 61 14.72 -15.15 1.71
C PRO A 61 14.62 -14.99 3.24
N GLN A 62 13.51 -15.45 3.82
CA GLN A 62 13.34 -15.51 5.28
C GLN A 62 14.44 -16.41 5.91
N PRO A 63 14.94 -16.12 7.13
CA PRO A 63 14.44 -15.13 8.10
C PRO A 63 15.11 -13.75 8.01
N ASN A 64 15.58 -13.31 6.83
CA ASN A 64 16.21 -12.00 6.68
C ASN A 64 15.24 -10.87 7.09
N VAL A 65 15.68 -9.92 7.92
CA VAL A 65 14.85 -8.77 8.35
C VAL A 65 14.34 -7.89 7.19
N LYS A 66 15.01 -7.94 6.04
CA LYS A 66 14.57 -7.25 4.79
C LYS A 66 13.41 -7.97 4.10
N ALA A 67 13.16 -9.23 4.42
CA ALA A 67 12.05 -10.01 3.88
C ALA A 67 10.67 -9.51 4.37
N GLY A 68 10.63 -8.79 5.49
CA GLY A 68 9.39 -8.32 6.11
C GLY A 68 8.86 -9.29 7.18
N SER A 69 7.73 -8.95 7.79
CA SER A 69 7.04 -9.79 8.77
C SER A 69 6.52 -11.09 8.14
N SER A 70 6.18 -12.09 8.97
CA SER A 70 5.71 -13.40 8.50
C SER A 70 4.46 -13.37 7.60
N THR A 71 3.69 -12.29 7.65
CA THR A 71 2.52 -12.06 6.80
C THR A 71 2.86 -11.50 5.41
N ILE A 72 4.10 -11.05 5.20
CA ILE A 72 4.61 -10.64 3.89
C ILE A 72 5.14 -11.86 3.14
N THR A 73 4.60 -12.04 1.94
CA THR A 73 4.85 -13.15 1.03
C THR A 73 5.17 -12.59 -0.36
N THR A 74 5.68 -13.43 -1.26
CA THR A 74 5.88 -13.04 -2.66
C THR A 74 4.57 -12.62 -3.35
N ALA A 75 3.42 -13.11 -2.88
CA ALA A 75 2.11 -12.77 -3.41
C ALA A 75 1.62 -11.37 -2.99
N ASN A 76 2.04 -10.84 -1.84
CA ASN A 76 1.51 -9.58 -1.29
C ASN A 76 2.60 -8.56 -0.91
N MET A 77 3.87 -8.81 -1.21
CA MET A 77 4.96 -7.89 -0.89
C MET A 77 4.79 -6.53 -1.58
N PHE A 78 5.19 -5.49 -0.84
CA PHE A 78 5.14 -4.09 -1.23
C PHE A 78 6.20 -3.30 -0.45
N ASN A 79 6.38 -2.03 -0.79
CA ASN A 79 7.28 -1.11 -0.09
C ASN A 79 6.62 0.24 0.13
N SER A 80 7.11 1.01 1.11
CA SER A 80 6.66 2.35 1.47
C SER A 80 5.14 2.48 1.63
N PRO A 81 4.53 1.81 2.64
CA PRO A 81 3.17 2.14 3.05
C PRO A 81 3.08 3.64 3.35
N ASP A 82 2.11 4.30 2.72
CA ASP A 82 1.81 5.71 2.92
C ASP A 82 0.33 5.85 3.35
N GLY A 83 -0.58 5.96 2.39
CA GLY A 83 -2.00 6.17 2.65
C GLY A 83 -2.63 4.98 3.36
N ILE A 84 -3.42 5.25 4.41
CA ILE A 84 -4.23 4.24 5.09
C ILE A 84 -5.66 4.72 5.28
N GLY A 85 -6.61 3.78 5.31
CA GLY A 85 -8.00 4.08 5.61
C GLY A 85 -8.77 2.84 6.05
N PHE A 86 -9.73 3.04 6.93
CA PHE A 86 -10.65 1.99 7.36
C PHE A 86 -11.98 2.08 6.62
N ASP A 87 -12.55 0.93 6.30
CA ASP A 87 -13.97 0.87 5.94
C ASP A 87 -14.84 0.44 7.13
N SER A 88 -16.16 0.46 6.92
CA SER A 88 -17.14 0.11 7.94
C SER A 88 -17.16 -1.37 8.33
N PHE A 89 -16.43 -2.24 7.61
CA PHE A 89 -16.26 -3.64 7.96
C PHE A 89 -14.97 -3.87 8.76
N GLY A 90 -14.22 -2.82 9.06
CA GLY A 90 -12.99 -2.89 9.84
C GLY A 90 -11.78 -3.36 9.05
N ARG A 91 -11.84 -3.39 7.70
CA ARG A 91 -10.65 -3.68 6.89
C ARG A 91 -9.75 -2.46 6.83
N LEU A 92 -8.45 -2.67 6.98
CA LEU A 92 -7.43 -1.64 6.80
C LEU A 92 -6.98 -1.65 5.35
N TRP A 93 -7.26 -0.57 4.63
CA TRP A 93 -6.73 -0.33 3.31
C TRP A 93 -5.37 0.35 3.42
N ILE A 94 -4.40 -0.11 2.63
CA ILE A 94 -3.02 0.35 2.63
C ILE A 94 -2.66 0.74 1.21
N GLN A 95 -2.10 1.92 1.02
CA GLN A 95 -1.67 2.47 -0.26
C GLN A 95 -0.15 2.67 -0.21
N SER A 96 0.54 2.52 -1.35
CA SER A 96 2.00 2.68 -1.40
C SER A 96 2.44 3.87 -2.25
N ASP A 97 3.46 4.56 -1.74
CA ASP A 97 4.31 5.52 -2.46
C ASP A 97 5.78 5.06 -2.36
N GLY A 98 6.07 4.06 -3.15
CA GLY A 98 7.29 3.28 -3.10
C GLY A 98 8.14 3.36 -4.34
N ASN A 99 9.29 2.71 -4.25
CA ASN A 99 10.12 2.43 -5.40
C ASN A 99 9.42 1.42 -6.33
N PHE A 100 9.27 1.81 -7.59
CA PHE A 100 8.58 1.07 -8.65
C PHE A 100 9.54 0.62 -9.77
N SER A 101 10.85 0.58 -9.49
CA SER A 101 11.86 0.10 -10.45
C SER A 101 11.74 -1.39 -10.76
N ASN A 102 11.12 -2.15 -9.85
CA ASN A 102 10.92 -3.59 -9.93
C ASN A 102 12.23 -4.39 -10.14
N VAL A 103 13.36 -3.86 -9.66
CA VAL A 103 14.70 -4.50 -9.72
C VAL A 103 15.41 -4.43 -8.36
N GLY A 104 16.45 -5.23 -8.18
CA GLY A 104 17.24 -5.27 -6.95
C GLY A 104 16.38 -5.55 -5.71
N ASP A 105 16.50 -4.69 -4.69
CA ASP A 105 15.75 -4.74 -3.43
C ASP A 105 14.22 -4.72 -3.61
N TYR A 106 13.73 -4.24 -4.76
CA TYR A 106 12.31 -4.10 -5.10
C TYR A 106 11.84 -5.10 -6.17
N ALA A 107 12.68 -6.07 -6.53
CA ALA A 107 12.36 -7.07 -7.54
C ALA A 107 11.06 -7.81 -7.23
N GLY A 108 10.14 -7.84 -8.19
CA GLY A 108 8.83 -8.49 -8.09
C GLY A 108 7.74 -7.65 -7.41
N GLN A 109 8.04 -6.46 -6.88
CA GLN A 109 7.02 -5.62 -6.22
C GLN A 109 6.19 -4.80 -7.20
N GLY A 110 6.71 -4.53 -8.40
CA GLY A 110 6.01 -3.81 -9.47
C GLY A 110 5.72 -2.34 -9.16
N ASN A 111 4.67 -1.81 -9.77
CA ASN A 111 4.20 -0.44 -9.52
C ASN A 111 3.57 -0.31 -8.11
N ASN A 112 3.37 0.94 -7.71
CA ASN A 112 2.60 1.24 -6.51
C ASN A 112 1.18 0.67 -6.56
N GLN A 113 0.64 0.38 -5.37
CA GLN A 113 -0.48 -0.53 -5.22
C GLN A 113 -1.36 -0.16 -4.03
N MET A 114 -2.55 -0.76 -4.00
CA MET A 114 -3.40 -0.78 -2.81
C MET A 114 -3.53 -2.21 -2.33
N LEU A 115 -3.45 -2.41 -1.02
CA LEU A 115 -3.68 -3.66 -0.34
C LEU A 115 -4.83 -3.51 0.66
N ALA A 116 -5.44 -4.62 1.04
CA ALA A 116 -6.34 -4.70 2.18
C ALA A 116 -5.73 -5.65 3.22
N ALA A 117 -5.83 -5.26 4.48
CA ALA A 117 -5.36 -6.01 5.61
C ALA A 117 -6.49 -6.25 6.61
N ASN A 118 -6.50 -7.43 7.21
CA ASN A 118 -7.34 -7.73 8.36
C ASN A 118 -6.57 -7.32 9.64
N PRO A 119 -7.05 -6.32 10.41
CA PRO A 119 -6.32 -5.84 11.59
C PRO A 119 -6.14 -6.86 12.71
N THR A 120 -6.98 -7.90 12.73
CA THR A 120 -6.97 -8.98 13.73
C THR A 120 -6.04 -10.11 13.30
N THR A 121 -6.21 -10.66 12.09
CA THR A 121 -5.41 -11.80 11.61
C THR A 121 -4.08 -11.38 11.01
N LYS A 122 -3.89 -10.09 10.72
CA LYS A 122 -2.75 -9.51 10.01
C LYS A 122 -2.57 -10.04 8.58
N GLU A 123 -3.56 -10.77 8.05
CA GLU A 123 -3.59 -11.19 6.65
C GLU A 123 -3.63 -9.96 5.75
N VAL A 124 -2.84 -9.97 4.66
CA VAL A 124 -2.76 -8.88 3.68
C VAL A 124 -2.91 -9.41 2.28
N ARG A 125 -3.75 -8.76 1.47
CA ARG A 125 -3.93 -9.08 0.06
C ARG A 125 -3.84 -7.84 -0.81
N ARG A 126 -3.13 -7.95 -1.93
CA ARG A 126 -3.05 -6.89 -2.94
C ARG A 126 -4.40 -6.77 -3.65
N PHE A 127 -4.98 -5.58 -3.63
CA PHE A 127 -6.28 -5.26 -4.24
C PHE A 127 -6.13 -4.71 -5.66
N LEU A 128 -5.25 -3.74 -5.85
CA LEU A 128 -5.01 -3.10 -7.14
C LEU A 128 -3.54 -2.72 -7.30
N VAL A 129 -3.12 -2.57 -8.55
CA VAL A 129 -1.81 -2.03 -8.95
C VAL A 129 -2.05 -0.81 -9.82
N GLY A 130 -1.35 0.28 -9.56
CA GLY A 130 -1.43 1.53 -10.30
C GLY A 130 -0.68 1.50 -11.64
N PRO A 131 -0.90 2.51 -12.50
CA PRO A 131 -0.12 2.69 -13.72
C PRO A 131 1.36 2.99 -13.44
N SER A 132 2.15 3.01 -14.52
CA SER A 132 3.59 3.28 -14.42
C SER A 132 3.88 4.66 -13.85
N GLY A 133 4.88 4.72 -12.96
CA GLY A 133 5.38 5.96 -12.34
C GLY A 133 4.31 6.74 -11.57
N CYS A 134 3.30 6.08 -11.00
CA CYS A 134 2.37 6.71 -10.07
C CYS A 134 2.65 6.27 -8.64
N GLU A 135 2.06 6.98 -7.68
CA GLU A 135 1.65 6.41 -6.39
C GLU A 135 0.13 6.14 -6.38
N ILE A 136 -0.30 5.30 -5.45
CA ILE A 136 -1.70 5.17 -5.09
C ILE A 136 -1.90 5.94 -3.79
N THR A 137 -2.88 6.85 -3.76
CA THR A 137 -3.12 7.70 -2.60
C THR A 137 -4.58 8.12 -2.54
N GLY A 138 -5.07 8.49 -1.36
CA GLY A 138 -6.44 8.91 -1.13
C GLY A 138 -7.46 7.80 -1.39
N LEU A 139 -8.37 7.58 -0.44
CA LEU A 139 -9.50 6.70 -0.65
C LEU A 139 -10.76 7.23 0.01
N THR A 140 -11.90 6.95 -0.60
CA THR A 140 -13.21 7.10 0.05
C THR A 140 -14.22 6.13 -0.55
N PHE A 141 -15.33 5.94 0.13
CA PHE A 141 -16.37 5.00 -0.26
C PHE A 141 -17.74 5.68 -0.26
N THR A 142 -18.63 5.22 -1.14
CA THR A 142 -20.06 5.48 -0.97
C THR A 142 -20.56 4.87 0.35
N PRO A 143 -21.65 5.38 0.94
CA PRO A 143 -22.22 4.83 2.18
C PRO A 143 -22.58 3.34 2.08
N ASP A 144 -23.05 2.89 0.90
CA ASP A 144 -23.40 1.49 0.62
C ASP A 144 -22.19 0.57 0.37
N ARG A 145 -20.97 1.13 0.32
CA ARG A 145 -19.69 0.43 0.09
C ARG A 145 -19.61 -0.31 -1.25
N LYS A 146 -20.47 0.03 -2.21
CA LYS A 146 -20.46 -0.55 -3.57
C LYS A 146 -19.56 0.21 -4.54
N THR A 147 -19.15 1.43 -4.19
CA THR A 147 -18.23 2.24 -4.96
C THR A 147 -17.08 2.75 -4.08
N MET A 148 -15.85 2.57 -4.55
CA MET A 148 -14.64 3.14 -3.94
C MET A 148 -14.03 4.14 -4.91
N PHE A 149 -13.59 5.28 -4.39
CA PHE A 149 -12.84 6.29 -5.11
C PHE A 149 -11.39 6.24 -4.65
N ILE A 150 -10.44 6.22 -5.59
CA ILE A 150 -9.01 6.05 -5.31
C ILE A 150 -8.26 7.04 -6.18
N ASN A 151 -7.29 7.79 -5.65
CA ASN A 151 -6.49 8.68 -6.49
C ASN A 151 -5.23 7.97 -7.00
N VAL A 152 -4.93 8.24 -8.26
CA VAL A 152 -3.67 7.92 -8.91
C VAL A 152 -2.92 9.24 -9.05
N GLN A 153 -1.86 9.43 -8.26
CA GLN A 153 -1.07 10.67 -8.29
C GLN A 153 0.10 10.53 -9.26
N HIS A 154 0.44 11.64 -9.91
CA HIS A 154 1.60 11.85 -10.78
C HIS A 154 2.00 10.67 -11.71
N PRO A 155 1.08 10.01 -12.43
CA PRO A 155 1.45 8.93 -13.34
C PRO A 155 2.51 9.42 -14.34
N GLY A 156 3.53 8.59 -14.58
CA GLY A 156 4.65 8.92 -15.45
C GLY A 156 5.78 9.72 -14.80
N GLU A 157 5.88 9.74 -13.47
CA GLU A 157 7.06 10.29 -12.82
C GLU A 157 8.33 9.49 -13.19
N VAL A 158 9.48 10.17 -13.20
CA VAL A 158 10.75 9.56 -13.60
C VAL A 158 11.44 8.82 -12.45
N GLY A 159 11.22 9.25 -11.20
CA GLY A 159 11.93 8.83 -9.97
C GLY A 159 12.78 7.56 -10.09
N SER A 160 12.15 6.42 -9.83
CA SER A 160 12.75 5.08 -9.93
C SER A 160 12.39 4.34 -11.23
N HIS A 161 11.94 5.06 -12.25
CA HIS A 161 11.38 4.49 -13.47
C HIS A 161 12.41 3.67 -14.26
N PRO A 162 12.04 2.48 -14.78
CA PRO A 162 12.97 1.65 -15.57
C PRO A 162 13.52 2.36 -16.83
N ASN A 163 12.69 3.19 -17.47
CA ASN A 163 13.08 4.00 -18.64
C ASN A 163 13.78 5.33 -18.28
N LYS A 164 14.18 5.55 -17.02
CA LYS A 164 14.90 6.76 -16.62
C LYS A 164 16.21 6.88 -17.41
N PRO A 165 16.49 8.02 -18.09
CA PRO A 165 17.75 8.20 -18.80
C PRO A 165 18.94 8.28 -17.82
N ALA A 166 20.08 7.71 -18.22
CA ALA A 166 21.30 7.68 -17.39
C ALA A 166 21.91 9.08 -17.15
N ALA A 167 21.68 10.02 -18.07
CA ALA A 167 22.03 11.42 -17.92
C ALA A 167 20.82 12.29 -18.28
N HIS A 168 20.48 13.25 -17.42
CA HIS A 168 19.46 14.24 -17.72
C HIS A 168 20.10 15.33 -18.59
N THR A 169 19.86 15.31 -19.90
CA THR A 169 20.16 16.48 -20.76
C THR A 169 19.09 17.56 -20.55
N GLY A 170 19.03 18.09 -19.31
CA GLY A 170 18.09 19.11 -18.85
C GLY A 170 16.64 18.61 -18.66
N ASP A 171 15.91 19.24 -17.74
CA ASP A 171 14.50 18.94 -17.44
C ASP A 171 13.59 18.98 -18.69
N ASN A 172 14.02 19.70 -19.73
CA ASN A 172 13.33 19.84 -20.99
C ASN A 172 13.12 18.49 -21.72
N TRP A 173 14.05 17.53 -21.66
CA TRP A 173 13.85 16.26 -22.37
C TRP A 173 12.72 15.45 -21.74
N ILE A 174 12.69 15.34 -20.41
CA ILE A 174 11.62 14.62 -19.69
C ILE A 174 10.26 15.27 -19.98
N ALA A 175 10.19 16.60 -19.90
CA ALA A 175 8.97 17.36 -20.16
C ALA A 175 8.47 17.23 -21.63
N ASN A 176 9.39 17.00 -22.56
CA ASN A 176 9.10 16.81 -23.98
C ASN A 176 8.82 15.35 -24.37
N ASN A 177 9.17 14.37 -23.53
CA ASN A 177 8.98 12.94 -23.78
C ASN A 177 8.17 12.22 -22.67
N PRO A 178 7.07 12.80 -22.15
CA PRO A 178 6.35 12.26 -21.00
C PRO A 178 5.71 10.89 -21.29
N GLY A 179 5.35 10.61 -22.55
CA GLY A 179 4.79 9.34 -22.98
C GLY A 179 5.72 8.14 -22.83
N VAL A 180 7.03 8.35 -22.63
CA VAL A 180 8.02 7.30 -22.34
C VAL A 180 7.78 6.66 -20.97
N PHE A 181 7.19 7.41 -20.04
CA PHE A 181 6.99 7.00 -18.66
C PHE A 181 5.54 6.56 -18.40
N SER A 182 4.57 7.26 -18.97
CA SER A 182 3.15 6.85 -18.92
C SER A 182 2.31 7.62 -19.95
N SER A 183 1.23 6.99 -20.40
CA SER A 183 0.13 7.67 -21.11
C SER A 183 -1.19 7.60 -20.33
N TRP A 184 -1.18 7.12 -19.09
CA TRP A 184 -2.39 6.96 -18.29
C TRP A 184 -3.05 8.33 -17.99
N PRO A 185 -4.40 8.46 -18.02
CA PRO A 185 -5.40 7.39 -18.12
C PRO A 185 -5.82 7.02 -19.55
N THR A 186 -5.35 7.76 -20.56
CA THR A 186 -5.82 7.60 -21.94
C THR A 186 -4.68 7.06 -22.81
N PRO A 187 -4.73 5.79 -23.23
CA PRO A 187 -3.69 5.21 -24.08
C PRO A 187 -3.37 6.10 -25.28
N GLY A 188 -2.08 6.40 -25.49
CA GLY A 188 -1.61 7.27 -26.57
C GLY A 188 -1.78 8.77 -26.33
N ALA A 189 -2.26 9.21 -25.16
CA ALA A 189 -2.30 10.63 -24.83
C ALA A 189 -0.89 11.23 -24.74
N ALA A 190 -0.80 12.50 -25.15
CA ALA A 190 0.47 13.23 -25.19
C ALA A 190 1.08 13.48 -23.80
N ARG A 191 0.26 13.54 -22.74
CA ARG A 191 0.71 13.73 -21.35
C ARG A 191 -0.12 12.89 -20.39
N PRO A 192 0.52 12.18 -19.45
CA PRO A 192 -0.21 11.49 -18.40
C PRO A 192 -0.84 12.49 -17.42
N ARG A 193 -1.90 12.07 -16.74
CA ARG A 193 -2.69 12.94 -15.85
C ARG A 193 -3.07 12.19 -14.59
N SER A 194 -2.90 12.82 -13.43
CA SER A 194 -3.53 12.33 -12.21
C SER A 194 -5.05 12.28 -12.37
N ALA A 195 -5.68 11.29 -11.76
CA ALA A 195 -7.13 11.19 -11.75
C ALA A 195 -7.63 10.37 -10.56
N THR A 196 -8.90 10.58 -10.23
CA THR A 196 -9.65 9.71 -9.32
C THR A 196 -10.27 8.57 -10.13
N VAL A 197 -9.97 7.34 -9.74
CA VAL A 197 -10.54 6.12 -10.29
C VAL A 197 -11.75 5.72 -9.46
N VAL A 198 -12.80 5.30 -10.15
CA VAL A 198 -14.02 4.76 -9.54
C VAL A 198 -13.98 3.24 -9.67
N VAL A 199 -13.83 2.55 -8.54
CA VAL A 199 -13.82 1.08 -8.46
C VAL A 199 -15.20 0.60 -8.04
N ARG A 200 -15.74 -0.34 -8.80
CA ARG A 200 -17.01 -1.03 -8.54
C ARG A 200 -16.86 -2.50 -8.87
N ARG A 201 -17.63 -3.35 -8.22
CA ARG A 201 -17.76 -4.74 -8.64
C ARG A 201 -18.71 -4.84 -9.83
N THR A 202 -18.43 -5.79 -10.71
CA THR A 202 -19.26 -6.08 -11.89
C THR A 202 -20.63 -6.63 -11.52
N ASP A 203 -20.74 -7.31 -10.37
CA ASP A 203 -22.00 -7.83 -9.82
C ASP A 203 -22.77 -6.81 -8.97
N GLY A 204 -22.26 -5.58 -8.82
CA GLY A 204 -22.86 -4.55 -7.97
C GLY A 204 -22.85 -4.86 -6.46
N GLY A 205 -22.04 -5.82 -6.03
CA GLY A 205 -21.82 -6.19 -4.63
C GLY A 205 -20.95 -5.20 -3.86
N VAL A 206 -20.72 -5.50 -2.59
CA VAL A 206 -19.88 -4.67 -1.71
C VAL A 206 -18.42 -4.94 -1.99
N ILE A 207 -17.62 -3.87 -2.07
CA ILE A 207 -16.20 -4.00 -2.35
C ILE A 207 -15.50 -4.73 -1.20
N GLY A 208 -14.75 -5.77 -1.54
CA GLY A 208 -13.92 -6.54 -0.61
C GLY A 208 -14.65 -7.53 0.31
N ASP A 209 -15.97 -7.73 0.17
CA ASP A 209 -16.78 -8.58 1.06
C ASP A 209 -16.47 -10.10 0.99
N GLY A 210 -15.54 -10.50 0.13
CA GLY A 210 -15.15 -11.89 -0.07
C GLY A 210 -16.00 -12.63 -1.10
N ASN A 211 -17.16 -12.16 -1.53
CA ASN A 211 -18.10 -12.99 -2.32
C ASN A 211 -17.95 -12.87 -3.85
N ALA A 212 -16.82 -12.44 -4.42
CA ALA A 212 -16.67 -12.36 -5.89
C ALA A 212 -15.31 -12.78 -6.46
N PRO A 213 -15.33 -13.36 -7.68
CA PRO A 213 -14.15 -13.45 -8.55
C PRO A 213 -13.77 -12.06 -9.06
N VAL A 214 -12.50 -11.69 -8.89
CA VAL A 214 -11.98 -10.39 -9.32
C VAL A 214 -11.83 -10.36 -10.85
N VAL A 215 -12.55 -9.47 -11.53
CA VAL A 215 -12.22 -9.03 -12.89
C VAL A 215 -11.85 -7.55 -12.80
N SER A 216 -10.55 -7.25 -12.74
CA SER A 216 -10.05 -5.89 -12.81
C SER A 216 -9.98 -5.46 -14.28
N SER A 217 -10.87 -4.57 -14.71
CA SER A 217 -10.68 -3.84 -15.98
C SER A 217 -9.77 -2.62 -15.74
N LEU A 218 -8.50 -2.90 -15.46
CA LEU A 218 -7.38 -2.06 -15.86
C LEU A 218 -6.45 -3.02 -16.58
N THR A 219 -6.57 -3.08 -17.90
CA THR A 219 -6.03 -4.15 -18.74
C THR A 219 -4.53 -4.42 -18.52
N ALA A 220 -4.23 -5.61 -18.00
CA ALA A 220 -3.28 -6.56 -18.60
C ALA A 220 -3.91 -7.96 -18.53
N PRO A 221 -3.93 -8.75 -19.62
CA PRO A 221 -4.65 -10.03 -19.65
C PRO A 221 -3.88 -11.13 -18.92
N GLY A 222 -4.56 -11.92 -18.09
CA GLY A 222 -4.06 -13.24 -17.66
C GLY A 222 -4.03 -13.58 -16.16
N ALA A 223 -4.69 -12.85 -15.26
CA ALA A 223 -4.75 -13.27 -13.85
C ALA A 223 -5.77 -14.43 -13.64
N PRO A 224 -5.40 -15.54 -12.97
CA PRO A 224 -6.31 -16.65 -12.68
C PRO A 224 -7.41 -16.24 -11.69
N ALA A 225 -8.59 -16.85 -11.82
CA ALA A 225 -9.73 -16.62 -10.93
C ALA A 225 -9.38 -16.96 -9.46
N GLY A 226 -9.59 -16.00 -8.56
CA GLY A 226 -9.22 -16.08 -7.15
C GLY A 226 -10.40 -16.26 -6.19
N LYS A 227 -10.09 -16.88 -5.04
CA LYS A 227 -10.92 -17.07 -3.84
C LYS A 227 -11.18 -15.73 -3.09
N ASP A 228 -12.17 -15.76 -2.20
CA ASP A 228 -12.73 -14.65 -1.42
C ASP A 228 -11.73 -13.60 -0.94
N PHE A 229 -11.82 -12.35 -1.42
CA PHE A 229 -10.82 -11.30 -1.23
C PHE A 229 -10.44 -11.05 0.25
N MET A 230 -11.38 -10.88 1.18
CA MET A 230 -11.13 -10.81 2.63
C MET A 230 -12.44 -11.11 3.39
N SER A 231 -12.75 -12.36 3.70
CA SER A 231 -13.93 -12.70 4.51
C SER A 231 -13.58 -12.63 6.01
N GLY A 232 -13.97 -11.53 6.66
CA GLY A 232 -13.93 -11.38 8.11
C GLY A 232 -15.34 -11.10 8.62
N THR A 233 -16.01 -12.09 9.18
CA THR A 233 -17.22 -11.85 9.97
C THR A 233 -16.81 -11.12 11.25
N ALA A 234 -17.15 -9.83 11.34
CA ALA A 234 -17.14 -9.15 12.62
C ALA A 234 -18.20 -9.81 13.51
N ALA A 235 -17.78 -10.54 14.54
CA ALA A 235 -18.70 -10.97 15.59
C ALA A 235 -19.25 -9.71 16.29
N PRO A 236 -20.56 -9.61 16.55
CA PRO A 236 -21.09 -8.50 17.33
C PRO A 236 -20.52 -8.58 18.75
N ALA A 237 -20.08 -7.44 19.26
CA ALA A 237 -19.75 -7.28 20.67
C ALA A 237 -21.01 -7.58 21.49
N GLY A 238 -21.03 -8.76 22.12
CA GLY A 238 -22.03 -9.10 23.11
C GLY A 238 -21.77 -8.30 24.37
N ALA A 239 -22.75 -7.50 24.78
CA ALA A 239 -22.87 -7.02 26.14
C ALA A 239 -23.01 -8.20 27.11
N GLY A 240 -22.23 -8.19 28.19
CA GLY A 240 -22.24 -9.16 29.28
C GLY A 240 -21.18 -8.79 30.30
#